data_AF-A0A535PB72-F1
#
_entry.id   AF-A0A535PB72-F1
#
_cell.length_a   1.000
_cell.length_b   1.000
_cell.length_c   1.000
_cell.angle_alpha   90.00
_cell.angle_beta   90.00
_cell.angle_gamma   90.00
#
_symmetry.space_group_name_H-M   'P 1'
#
loop_
_entity.id
_entity.type
_entity.pdbx_description
1 polymer ?
#
loop_
_entity_poly.entity_id
_entity_poly.type
_entity_poly.pdbx_seq_one_letter_code
_entity_poly.pdbx_strand_id
1 'polypeptide(L)'
;MGVHVSRLRRALGVDCIESQPHGYRLRAAGSVVDLGRFEAFVADASRASAGGDPEVAAITLSVALGLWRGPALADLATSNVARAERARLDELRELALERRIDAELACGRHLELVPDLRRLVGEMPLREVFHARLMLALYRSGRQAEALEVYHRAREVLDR
;
A
#
# COMPACT_ATOMS: atom_id res chain seq x y z
N MET A 1 0.59 35.90 -8.54
CA MET A 1 1.28 34.74 -7.96
C MET A 1 1.17 34.59 -6.43
N GLY A 2 0.25 35.29 -5.72
CA GLY A 2 0.15 35.22 -4.23
C GLY A 2 -1.19 34.72 -3.66
N VAL A 3 -2.21 34.50 -4.50
CA VAL A 3 -3.58 34.20 -4.04
C VAL A 3 -3.69 32.80 -3.44
N HIS A 4 -2.97 31.81 -4.00
CA HIS A 4 -3.02 30.42 -3.49
C HIS A 4 -2.37 30.29 -2.11
N VAL A 5 -1.23 30.92 -1.87
CA VAL A 5 -0.54 30.85 -0.56
C VAL A 5 -1.34 31.56 0.54
N SER A 6 -1.95 32.72 0.23
CA SER A 6 -2.82 33.41 1.18
C SER A 6 -4.03 32.54 1.59
N ARG A 7 -4.66 31.86 0.62
CA ARG A 7 -5.75 30.90 0.88
C ARG A 7 -5.29 29.70 1.69
N LEU A 8 -4.12 29.12 1.37
CA LEU A 8 -3.57 27.98 2.10
C LEU A 8 -3.20 28.33 3.55
N ARG A 9 -2.60 29.50 3.80
CA ARG A 9 -2.36 30.00 5.18
C ARG A 9 -3.65 30.16 5.97
N ARG A 10 -4.72 30.64 5.34
CA ARG A 10 -6.03 30.74 6.00
C ARG A 10 -6.60 29.36 6.35
N ALA A 11 -6.40 28.35 5.51
CA ALA A 11 -6.92 27.01 5.71
C ALA A 11 -6.09 26.18 6.70
N LEU A 12 -4.76 26.31 6.67
CA LEU A 12 -3.83 25.46 7.42
C LEU A 12 -3.27 26.13 8.69
N GLY A 13 -3.41 27.45 8.82
CA GLY A 13 -2.74 28.25 9.84
C GLY A 13 -1.62 29.09 9.23
N VAL A 14 -1.49 30.34 9.70
CA VAL A 14 -0.55 31.32 9.15
C VAL A 14 0.92 30.89 9.32
N ASP A 15 1.23 30.18 10.40
CA ASP A 15 2.57 29.71 10.74
C ASP A 15 2.95 28.39 10.03
N CYS A 16 1.99 27.74 9.38
CA CYS A 16 2.24 26.49 8.66
C CYS A 16 2.95 26.71 7.33
N ILE A 17 2.94 27.92 6.75
CA ILE A 17 3.64 28.21 5.49
C ILE A 17 4.58 29.38 5.67
N GLU A 18 5.87 29.09 5.73
CA GLU A 18 6.93 30.09 5.81
C GLU A 18 7.28 30.61 4.42
N SER A 19 7.37 31.94 4.28
CA SER A 19 7.97 32.56 3.10
C SER A 19 9.49 32.49 3.20
N GLN A 20 10.15 32.02 2.14
CA GLN A 20 11.59 31.94 2.03
C GLN A 20 12.07 32.72 0.80
N PRO A 21 13.35 33.13 0.73
CA PRO A 21 13.86 33.91 -0.40
C PRO A 21 13.63 33.26 -1.78
N HIS A 22 13.52 31.92 -1.85
CA HIS A 22 13.33 31.16 -3.08
C HIS A 22 11.98 30.43 -3.16
N GLY A 23 11.00 30.78 -2.31
CA GLY A 23 9.67 30.15 -2.37
C GLY A 23 8.98 30.05 -1.01
N TYR A 24 8.34 28.91 -0.76
CA TYR A 24 7.55 28.66 0.44
C TYR A 24 7.86 27.30 1.03
N ARG A 25 7.90 27.20 2.36
CA ARG A 25 8.07 25.94 3.08
C ARG A 25 6.82 25.63 3.89
N LEU A 26 6.25 24.45 3.69
CA LEU A 26 5.18 23.93 4.54
C LEU A 26 5.79 23.31 5.80
N ARG A 27 5.49 23.86 6.98
CA ARG A 27 5.78 23.26 8.28
C ARG A 27 4.63 22.35 8.69
N ALA A 28 4.71 21.10 8.26
CA ALA A 28 3.70 20.08 8.57
C ALA A 28 3.88 19.43 9.97
N ALA A 29 4.51 20.11 10.93
CA ALA A 29 4.74 19.55 12.27
C ALA A 29 3.42 19.29 13.05
N GLY A 30 2.32 19.96 12.68
CA GLY A 30 0.98 19.77 13.27
C GLY A 30 -0.07 19.17 12.33
N SER A 31 0.19 19.11 11.02
CA SER A 31 -0.68 18.41 10.06
C SER A 31 -0.03 17.08 9.74
N VAL A 32 -0.45 16.04 10.46
CA VAL A 32 0.15 14.72 10.25
C VAL A 32 -0.23 14.21 8.87
N VAL A 33 0.72 14.30 7.94
CA VAL A 33 0.59 13.75 6.60
C VAL A 33 0.46 12.24 6.75
N ASP A 34 -0.62 11.69 6.22
CA ASP A 34 -0.93 10.26 6.24
C ASP A 34 0.23 9.42 5.68
N LEU A 35 0.89 9.90 4.64
CA LEU A 35 2.10 9.30 4.06
C LEU A 35 3.23 9.09 5.09
N GLY A 36 3.52 10.08 5.93
CA GLY A 36 4.59 9.95 6.93
C GLY A 36 4.25 8.91 7.99
N ARG A 37 2.97 8.82 8.40
CA ARG A 37 2.50 7.73 9.28
C ARG A 37 2.57 6.38 8.59
N PHE A 38 2.18 6.31 7.32
CA PHE A 38 2.22 5.09 6.54
C PHE A 38 3.65 4.54 6.44
N GLU A 39 4.62 5.37 6.06
CA GLU A 39 6.03 4.98 5.95
C GLU A 39 6.60 4.52 7.30
N ALA A 40 6.23 5.20 8.39
CA ALA A 40 6.61 4.78 9.74
C ALA A 40 6.04 3.39 10.09
N PHE A 41 4.75 3.15 9.86
CA PHE A 41 4.14 1.84 10.13
C PHE A 41 4.76 0.73 9.25
N VAL A 42 5.06 1.01 7.98
CA VAL A 42 5.74 0.02 7.11
C VAL A 42 7.13 -0.32 7.65
N ALA A 43 7.89 0.68 8.11
CA ALA A 43 9.19 0.47 8.72
C ALA A 43 9.09 -0.32 10.04
N ASP A 44 8.09 -0.04 10.87
CA ASP A 44 7.82 -0.74 12.13
C ASP A 44 7.48 -2.21 11.89
N ALA A 45 6.61 -2.48 10.91
CA ALA A 45 6.26 -3.83 10.50
C ALA A 45 7.48 -4.60 9.97
N SER A 46 8.35 -3.97 9.19
CA SER A 46 9.60 -4.62 8.74
C SER A 46 10.50 -5.01 9.91
N ARG A 47 10.57 -4.20 10.97
CA ARG A 47 11.32 -4.55 12.18
C ARG A 47 10.67 -5.70 12.94
N ALA A 48 9.34 -5.73 13.05
CA ALA A 48 8.60 -6.83 13.65
C ALA A 48 8.83 -8.15 12.90
N SER A 49 8.73 -8.15 11.56
CA SER A 49 9.03 -9.33 10.74
C SER A 49 10.47 -9.82 10.92
N ALA A 50 11.46 -8.91 10.91
CA ALA A 50 12.85 -9.27 11.14
C ALA A 50 13.11 -9.81 12.55
N GLY A 51 12.32 -9.38 13.53
CA GLY A 51 12.32 -9.89 14.91
C GLY A 51 11.56 -11.21 15.10
N GLY A 52 10.98 -11.79 14.05
CA GLY A 52 10.23 -13.04 14.14
C GLY A 52 8.81 -12.88 14.67
N ASP A 53 8.23 -11.68 14.60
CA ASP A 53 6.86 -11.39 15.02
C ASP A 53 5.97 -11.05 13.81
N PRO A 54 5.52 -12.07 13.05
CA PRO A 54 4.65 -11.86 11.90
C PRO A 54 3.26 -11.34 12.29
N GLU A 55 2.80 -11.58 13.53
CA GLU A 55 1.50 -11.11 14.03
C GLU A 55 1.50 -9.59 14.14
N VAL A 56 2.52 -9.03 14.81
CA VAL A 56 2.68 -7.58 14.92
C VAL A 56 2.89 -6.95 13.54
N ALA A 57 3.65 -7.59 12.65
CA ALA A 57 3.82 -7.11 11.28
C ALA A 57 2.48 -7.04 10.52
N ALA A 58 1.66 -8.10 10.57
CA ALA A 58 0.36 -8.15 9.89
C ALA A 58 -0.61 -7.08 10.40
N ILE A 59 -0.70 -6.91 11.74
CA ILE A 59 -1.55 -5.88 12.36
C ILE A 59 -1.07 -4.48 11.96
N THR A 60 0.23 -4.22 12.06
CA THR A 60 0.81 -2.90 11.76
C THR A 60 0.63 -2.53 10.29
N LEU A 61 0.82 -3.47 9.36
CA LEU A 61 0.58 -3.24 7.93
C LEU A 61 -0.90 -3.05 7.62
N SER A 62 -1.80 -3.73 8.34
CA SER A 62 -3.24 -3.52 8.19
C SER A 62 -3.64 -2.10 8.60
N VAL A 63 -3.08 -1.59 9.71
CA VAL A 63 -3.26 -0.19 10.14
C VAL A 63 -2.69 0.78 9.10
N ALA A 64 -1.49 0.52 8.57
CA ALA A 64 -0.87 1.35 7.53
C ALA A 64 -1.76 1.42 6.28
N LEU A 65 -2.18 0.27 5.75
CA LEU A 65 -3.03 0.19 4.57
C LEU A 65 -4.40 0.86 4.78
N GLY A 66 -4.91 0.88 6.02
CA GLY A 66 -6.11 1.59 6.41
C GLY A 66 -6.02 3.12 6.31
N LEU A 67 -4.83 3.71 6.19
CA LEU A 67 -4.64 5.15 5.96
C LEU A 67 -5.02 5.56 4.52
N TRP A 68 -5.06 4.60 3.59
CA TRP A 68 -5.38 4.86 2.19
C TRP A 68 -6.88 4.98 1.97
N ARG A 69 -7.31 6.11 1.43
CA ARG A 69 -8.72 6.44 1.15
C ARG A 69 -9.10 6.28 -0.33
N GLY A 70 -8.19 5.79 -1.15
CA GLY A 70 -8.32 5.69 -2.60
C GLY A 70 -6.95 5.69 -3.29
N PRO A 71 -6.91 5.92 -4.61
CA PRO A 71 -5.66 6.10 -5.36
C PRO A 71 -4.85 7.29 -4.83
N ALA A 72 -3.53 7.21 -4.93
CA ALA A 72 -2.64 8.30 -4.53
C ALA A 72 -2.99 9.58 -5.30
N LEU A 73 -3.15 10.70 -4.58
CA LEU A 73 -3.42 12.02 -5.16
C LEU A 73 -4.54 11.99 -6.22
N ALA A 74 -5.66 11.32 -5.93
CA ALA A 74 -6.77 11.11 -6.88
C ALA A 74 -7.25 12.42 -7.54
N ASP A 75 -7.35 13.51 -6.78
CA ASP A 75 -7.76 14.83 -7.29
C ASP A 75 -6.75 15.45 -8.28
N LEU A 76 -5.55 14.88 -8.37
CA LEU A 76 -4.47 15.28 -9.27
C LEU A 76 -4.17 14.21 -10.33
N ALA A 77 -5.07 13.27 -10.58
CA ALA A 77 -4.85 12.13 -11.50
C ALA A 77 -4.36 12.56 -12.90
N THR A 78 -4.81 13.70 -13.43
CA THR A 78 -4.41 14.23 -14.75
C THR A 78 -3.19 15.16 -14.68
N SER A 79 -2.69 15.49 -13.49
CA SER A 79 -1.53 16.36 -13.32
C SER A 79 -0.24 15.62 -13.69
N ASN A 80 0.50 16.18 -14.64
CA ASN A 80 1.82 15.71 -15.04
C ASN A 80 2.85 15.86 -13.91
N VAL A 81 2.75 16.92 -13.11
CA VAL A 81 3.68 17.21 -12.01
C VAL A 81 3.57 16.15 -10.91
N ALA A 82 2.38 15.62 -10.66
CA ALA A 82 2.14 14.60 -9.66
C ALA A 82 2.30 13.16 -10.18
N ARG A 83 2.59 12.95 -11.47
CA ARG A 83 2.61 11.61 -12.09
C ARG A 83 3.63 10.68 -11.45
N ALA A 84 4.87 11.14 -11.32
CA ALA A 84 5.95 10.34 -10.73
C ALA A 84 5.66 10.00 -9.26
N GLU A 85 5.11 10.96 -8.51
CA GLU A 85 4.79 10.75 -7.11
C GLU A 85 3.60 9.79 -6.92
N ARG A 86 2.58 9.85 -7.78
CA ARG A 86 1.49 8.86 -7.76
C ARG A 86 2.02 7.45 -7.97
N ALA A 87 2.87 7.25 -8.99
CA ALA A 87 3.46 5.94 -9.27
C ALA A 87 4.28 5.43 -8.07
N ARG A 88 5.14 6.27 -7.48
CA ARG A 88 5.91 5.92 -6.28
C ARG A 88 5.01 5.52 -5.11
N LEU A 89 3.91 6.24 -4.91
CA LEU A 89 2.96 6.00 -3.84
C LEU A 89 2.15 4.72 -4.04
N ASP A 90 1.74 4.45 -5.29
CA ASP A 90 1.05 3.21 -5.64
C ASP A 90 1.98 1.98 -5.45
N GLU A 91 3.24 2.07 -5.90
CA GLU A 91 4.26 1.03 -5.66
C GLU A 91 4.50 0.78 -4.17
N LEU A 92 4.59 1.85 -3.39
CA LEU A 92 4.78 1.78 -1.94
C LEU A 92 3.58 1.08 -1.26
N ARG A 93 2.36 1.38 -1.71
CA ARG A 93 1.13 0.73 -1.22
C ARG A 93 1.08 -0.75 -1.59
N GLU A 94 1.40 -1.09 -2.84
CA GLU A 94 1.47 -2.47 -3.33
C GLU A 94 2.45 -3.28 -2.50
N LEU A 95 3.67 -2.77 -2.28
CA LEU A 95 4.69 -3.46 -1.47
C LEU A 95 4.23 -3.72 -0.02
N ALA A 96 3.52 -2.77 0.59
CA ALA A 96 2.99 -2.97 1.94
C ALA A 96 1.88 -4.03 1.96
N LEU A 97 1.04 -4.08 0.93
CA LEU A 97 0.01 -5.11 0.78
C LEU A 97 0.62 -6.50 0.62
N GLU A 98 1.66 -6.62 -0.21
CA GLU A 98 2.42 -7.85 -0.36
C GLU A 98 3.01 -8.34 0.95
N ARG A 99 3.66 -7.43 1.70
CA ARG A 99 4.22 -7.75 3.02
C ARG A 99 3.16 -8.15 4.04
N ARG A 100 1.96 -7.55 3.99
CA ARG A 100 0.85 -7.92 4.86
C ARG A 100 0.45 -9.36 4.58
N ILE A 101 0.28 -9.70 3.31
CA ILE A 101 -0.06 -11.07 2.90
C ILE A 101 0.98 -12.08 3.37
N ASP A 102 2.27 -11.77 3.19
CA ASP A 102 3.34 -12.67 3.64
C ASP A 102 3.35 -12.85 5.16
N ALA A 103 3.08 -11.79 5.92
CA ALA A 103 2.94 -11.85 7.37
C ALA A 103 1.72 -12.70 7.81
N GLU A 104 0.56 -12.52 7.17
CA GLU A 104 -0.65 -13.32 7.42
C GLU A 104 -0.42 -14.81 7.10
N LEU A 105 0.28 -15.09 6.00
CA LEU A 105 0.70 -16.45 5.65
C LEU A 105 1.68 -17.03 6.68
N ALA A 106 2.59 -16.23 7.24
CA ALA A 106 3.49 -16.67 8.30
C ALA A 106 2.74 -16.95 9.62
N CYS A 107 1.65 -16.23 9.89
CA CYS A 107 0.74 -16.50 11.01
C CYS A 107 -0.15 -17.74 10.84
N GLY A 108 -0.08 -18.43 9.69
CA GLY A 108 -0.91 -19.61 9.42
C GLY A 108 -2.35 -19.28 8.97
N ARG A 109 -2.68 -18.01 8.71
CA ARG A 109 -4.02 -17.54 8.31
C ARG A 109 -4.31 -17.77 6.83
N HIS A 110 -4.05 -19.00 6.37
CA HIS A 110 -4.07 -19.34 4.95
C HIS A 110 -5.48 -19.28 4.36
N LEU A 111 -6.47 -19.88 5.04
CA LEU A 111 -7.82 -20.00 4.50
C LEU A 111 -8.54 -18.65 4.52
N GLU A 112 -8.31 -17.85 5.56
CA GLU A 112 -8.84 -16.51 5.73
C GLU A 112 -8.37 -15.56 4.62
N LEU A 113 -7.17 -15.79 4.07
CA LEU A 113 -6.57 -14.94 3.05
C LEU A 113 -7.04 -15.25 1.62
N VAL A 114 -7.65 -16.43 1.40
CA VAL A 114 -8.10 -16.87 0.06
C VAL A 114 -9.06 -15.88 -0.61
N PRO A 115 -10.11 -15.34 0.05
CA PRO A 115 -11.02 -14.38 -0.56
C PRO A 115 -10.30 -13.09 -1.01
N ASP A 116 -9.44 -12.55 -0.15
CA ASP A 116 -8.65 -11.35 -0.45
C ASP A 116 -7.71 -11.58 -1.64
N LEU A 117 -7.01 -12.72 -1.65
CA LEU A 117 -6.09 -13.08 -2.74
C LEU A 117 -6.82 -13.30 -4.07
N ARG A 118 -8.01 -13.89 -4.06
CA ARG A 118 -8.85 -14.01 -5.27
C ARG A 118 -9.25 -12.65 -5.83
N ARG A 119 -9.64 -11.72 -4.96
CA ARG A 119 -9.95 -10.34 -5.35
C ARG A 119 -8.74 -9.67 -5.99
N LEU A 120 -7.56 -9.79 -5.37
CA LEU A 120 -6.33 -9.19 -5.88
C LEU A 120 -5.88 -9.78 -7.22
N VAL A 121 -6.02 -11.10 -7.42
CA VAL A 121 -5.78 -11.74 -8.71
C VAL A 121 -6.75 -11.23 -9.78
N GLY A 122 -8.02 -11.01 -9.42
CA GLY A 122 -9.01 -10.44 -10.34
C GLY A 122 -8.74 -8.99 -10.72
N GLU A 123 -8.30 -8.17 -9.76
CA GLU A 123 -7.97 -6.75 -9.98
C GLU A 123 -6.63 -6.55 -10.69
N MET A 124 -5.65 -7.42 -10.41
CA MET A 124 -4.27 -7.32 -10.89
C MET A 124 -3.81 -8.64 -11.52
N PRO A 125 -4.42 -9.07 -12.63
CA PRO A 125 -4.19 -10.39 -13.22
C PRO A 125 -2.74 -10.61 -13.69
N LEU A 126 -2.00 -9.54 -14.02
CA LEU A 126 -0.61 -9.61 -14.47
C LEU A 126 0.42 -9.62 -13.32
N ARG A 127 -0.03 -9.57 -12.06
CA ARG A 127 0.85 -9.62 -10.89
C ARG A 127 1.02 -11.07 -10.44
N GLU A 128 2.05 -11.73 -10.97
CA GLU A 128 2.38 -13.14 -10.68
C GLU A 128 2.41 -13.47 -9.19
N VAL A 129 2.86 -12.50 -8.38
CA VAL A 129 3.06 -12.67 -6.95
C VAL A 129 1.74 -12.96 -6.21
N PHE A 130 0.61 -12.41 -6.64
CA PHE A 130 -0.70 -12.69 -6.02
C PHE A 130 -1.22 -14.08 -6.41
N HIS A 131 -0.94 -14.54 -7.64
CA HIS A 131 -1.21 -15.93 -8.02
C HIS A 131 -0.40 -16.89 -7.17
N ALA A 132 0.89 -16.63 -6.98
CA ALA A 132 1.77 -17.45 -6.15
C ALA A 132 1.28 -17.55 -4.70
N ARG A 133 0.90 -16.42 -4.09
CA ARG A 133 0.35 -16.38 -2.72
C ARG A 133 -1.01 -17.07 -2.62
N LEU A 134 -1.89 -16.94 -3.62
CA LEU A 134 -3.16 -17.66 -3.68
C LEU A 134 -2.96 -19.18 -3.77
N MET A 135 -2.04 -19.64 -4.62
CA MET A 135 -1.68 -21.05 -4.71
C MET A 135 -1.15 -21.58 -3.38
N LEU A 136 -0.25 -20.83 -2.72
CA LEU A 136 0.32 -21.23 -1.44
C LEU A 136 -0.73 -21.31 -0.34
N ALA A 137 -1.63 -20.32 -0.25
CA ALA A 137 -2.73 -20.30 0.70
C ALA A 137 -3.65 -21.52 0.51
N LEU A 138 -4.12 -21.76 -0.72
CA LEU A 138 -4.97 -22.90 -1.05
C LEU A 138 -4.30 -24.24 -0.73
N TYR A 139 -3.04 -24.40 -1.12
CA TYR A 139 -2.27 -25.61 -0.85
C TYR A 139 -2.13 -25.89 0.65
N ARG A 140 -1.72 -24.88 1.44
CA ARG A 140 -1.56 -25.02 2.91
C ARG A 140 -2.89 -25.21 3.64
N SER A 141 -4.01 -24.86 3.02
CA SER A 141 -5.36 -25.17 3.51
C SER A 141 -5.91 -26.52 3.03
N GLY A 142 -5.11 -27.37 2.38
CA GLY A 142 -5.53 -28.68 1.89
C GLY A 142 -6.35 -28.65 0.59
N ARG A 143 -6.46 -27.49 -0.07
CA ARG A 143 -7.24 -27.28 -1.30
C ARG A 143 -6.35 -27.37 -2.54
N GLN A 144 -5.59 -28.46 -2.64
CA GLN A 144 -4.56 -28.64 -3.68
C GLN A 144 -5.11 -28.58 -5.11
N ALA A 145 -6.30 -29.14 -5.36
CA ALA A 145 -6.94 -29.08 -6.67
C ALA A 145 -7.17 -27.63 -7.13
N GLU A 146 -7.65 -26.77 -6.23
CA GLU A 146 -7.87 -25.36 -6.53
C GLU A 146 -6.55 -24.58 -6.69
N ALA A 147 -5.49 -24.96 -5.96
CA ALA A 147 -4.17 -24.38 -6.18
C ALA A 147 -3.64 -24.68 -7.59
N LEU A 148 -3.85 -25.89 -8.11
CA LEU A 148 -3.48 -26.26 -9.48
C LEU A 148 -4.33 -25.49 -10.51
N GLU A 149 -5.62 -25.29 -10.26
CA GLU A 149 -6.46 -24.45 -11.13
C GLU A 149 -5.94 -23.01 -11.23
N VAL A 150 -5.48 -22.44 -10.10
CA VAL A 150 -4.89 -21.09 -10.09
C VAL A 150 -3.62 -21.05 -10.94
N TYR A 151 -2.75 -22.05 -10.85
CA TYR A 151 -1.56 -22.16 -11.72
C TYR A 151 -1.95 -22.16 -13.20
N HIS A 152 -2.92 -22.99 -13.59
CA HIS A 152 -3.36 -23.08 -14.98
C HIS A 152 -3.91 -21.75 -15.50
N ARG A 153 -4.76 -21.08 -14.71
CA ARG A 153 -5.30 -19.75 -15.07
C ARG A 153 -4.20 -18.69 -15.14
N ALA A 154 -3.26 -18.68 -14.19
CA ALA A 154 -2.14 -17.75 -14.19
C ALA A 154 -1.31 -17.89 -15.48
N ARG A 155 -1.02 -19.13 -15.88
CA ARG A 155 -0.30 -19.42 -17.12
C ARG A 155 -1.03 -18.89 -18.37
N GLU A 156 -2.34 -19.10 -18.47
CA GLU A 156 -3.13 -18.59 -19.61
C GLU A 156 -3.14 -17.06 -19.71
N VAL A 157 -3.08 -16.37 -18.57
CA VAL A 157 -3.11 -14.92 -18.47
C VAL A 157 -1.74 -14.29 -18.71
N LEU A 158 -0.67 -14.93 -18.23
CA LEU A 158 0.70 -14.39 -18.24
C LEU A 158 1.50 -14.79 -19.48
N ASP A 159 1.15 -15.89 -20.16
CA ASP A 159 1.79 -16.33 -21.41
C ASP A 159 1.29 -15.55 -22.65
N ARG A 160 0.44 -14.53 -22.47
CA ARG A 160 -0.09 -13.66 -23.56
C ARG A 160 0.66 -12.35 -23.67
#